data_AF-A0A6M4GFA9-F1
#
_entry.id   AF-A0A6M4GFA9-F1
#
_cell.length_a   1.000
_cell.length_b   1.000
_cell.length_c   1.000
_cell.angle_alpha   90.00
_cell.angle_beta   90.00
_cell.angle_gamma   90.00
#
_symmetry.space_group_name_H-M   'P 1'
#
loop_
_entity.id
_entity.type
_entity.pdbx_description
1 polymer ?
#
loop_
_entity_poly.entity_id
_entity_poly.type
_entity_poly.pdbx_seq_one_letter_code
_entity_poly.pdbx_strand_id
1 'polypeptide(L)'
;MTSRELTGFLSLNESEPVTDDLSRRVSDMAWRLAFGAIGWPWLLASLSGGRKADKRALLDELKLPHDALPHLGSWKADVGFLRHIVREIARLRPAHVVELGAGASSLIAARALQLHGGGQLHSFDQHGGFVDATRQWLADHALDVDIRHAPLTHESADWPGRWYAIDRLPEQIDLIIIDGPPWSVHPLVRGAADSLFARLSPHGVVLLDDAARPGERLVARRWRKRWPHIDFRLMHDGTKGTLVGRRRDMSQPVANDNEAGRGWRHVGRAAAIAALLATGWIGRGALGEFPQAAQASTFLDEAAASRRAGLLRQQMASQVESAKLDDAEIRRSTGIVLPRLPANWQVRDVQLFPTADSPAIAIALTTEKGEQLSLFADRAETPAEGQPLIAERRDGTVAYWEAGDMAYALTGKADTPRLMALAERIAPAA
;
A
#
# COMPACT_ATOMS: atom_id res chain seq x y z
N MET A 1 -16.22 -27.35 23.67
CA MET A 1 -15.26 -26.80 24.65
C MET A 1 -14.19 -26.06 23.89
N THR A 2 -13.85 -24.88 24.39
CA THR A 2 -13.10 -23.80 23.72
C THR A 2 -11.58 -23.96 23.82
N SER A 3 -10.88 -23.81 22.69
CA SER A 3 -9.49 -23.34 22.62
C SER A 3 -9.38 -22.52 21.32
N ARG A 4 -9.32 -21.18 21.24
CA ARG A 4 -8.78 -20.14 22.16
C ARG A 4 -7.30 -20.31 22.53
N GLU A 5 -6.55 -21.01 21.70
CA GLU A 5 -5.09 -21.06 21.80
C GLU A 5 -4.45 -20.25 20.66
N LEU A 6 -3.41 -19.50 21.04
CA LEU A 6 -2.59 -18.66 20.17
C LEU A 6 -1.87 -19.54 19.14
N THR A 7 -2.13 -19.32 17.86
CA THR A 7 -1.28 -19.88 16.80
C THR A 7 0.12 -19.29 16.95
N GLY A 8 1.10 -20.14 17.19
CA GLY A 8 2.49 -19.77 17.47
C GLY A 8 3.14 -18.95 16.36
N PHE A 9 4.08 -18.10 16.76
CA PHE A 9 4.83 -17.12 15.96
C PHE A 9 5.83 -17.71 14.94
N LEU A 10 5.71 -18.99 14.55
CA LEU A 10 6.66 -19.67 13.68
C LEU A 10 5.94 -20.21 12.46
N SER A 11 6.54 -19.98 11.28
CA SER A 11 6.17 -20.68 10.05
C SER A 11 6.12 -22.18 10.33
N LEU A 12 4.97 -22.80 10.07
CA LEU A 12 4.82 -24.25 10.10
C LEU A 12 5.77 -24.84 9.04
N ASN A 13 6.96 -25.25 9.48
CA ASN A 13 7.92 -25.97 8.66
C ASN A 13 7.49 -27.44 8.64
N GLU A 14 7.03 -27.91 7.48
CA GLU A 14 7.16 -29.33 7.14
C GLU A 14 8.30 -29.49 6.14
N SER A 15 9.15 -30.46 6.46
CA SER A 15 10.39 -30.82 5.79
C SER A 15 10.09 -31.50 4.45
N GLU A 16 10.45 -30.88 3.32
CA GLU A 16 10.47 -31.54 2.00
C GLU A 16 11.90 -31.80 1.47
N PRO A 17 12.10 -32.86 0.66
CA PRO A 17 13.41 -33.37 0.32
C PRO A 17 14.13 -32.54 -0.76
N VAL A 18 15.45 -32.70 -0.74
CA VAL A 18 16.48 -31.86 -1.36
C VAL A 18 16.73 -32.22 -2.82
N THR A 19 16.43 -31.30 -3.73
CA THR A 19 17.21 -31.03 -4.95
C THR A 19 16.99 -29.57 -5.36
N ASP A 20 17.84 -28.63 -4.95
CA ASP A 20 17.70 -27.23 -5.38
C ASP A 20 19.06 -26.54 -5.48
N ASP A 21 19.23 -25.73 -6.53
CA ASP A 21 20.48 -25.06 -6.90
C ASP A 21 20.85 -23.98 -5.85
N LEU A 22 22.04 -24.12 -5.27
CA LEU A 22 22.57 -23.23 -4.23
C LEU A 22 22.56 -21.75 -4.64
N SER A 23 22.74 -21.46 -5.94
CA SER A 23 22.79 -20.10 -6.46
C SER A 23 21.46 -19.35 -6.31
N ARG A 24 20.34 -20.03 -6.60
CA ARG A 24 18.98 -19.48 -6.53
C ARG A 24 18.52 -19.26 -5.08
N ARG A 25 18.90 -20.18 -4.16
CA ARG A 25 18.61 -20.00 -2.73
C ARG A 25 19.27 -18.75 -2.17
N VAL A 26 20.50 -18.45 -2.60
CA VAL A 26 21.22 -17.24 -2.17
C VAL A 26 20.58 -15.99 -2.77
N SER A 27 20.16 -16.01 -4.05
CA SER A 27 19.47 -14.86 -4.65
C SER A 27 18.13 -14.59 -4.00
N ASP A 28 17.33 -15.62 -3.74
CA ASP A 28 16.02 -15.49 -3.11
C ASP A 28 16.14 -15.01 -1.66
N MET A 29 17.16 -15.49 -0.92
CA MET A 29 17.48 -14.99 0.42
C MET A 29 17.86 -13.50 0.38
N ALA A 30 18.71 -13.09 -0.57
CA ALA A 30 19.13 -11.69 -0.72
C ALA A 30 17.93 -10.77 -1.05
N TRP A 31 17.02 -11.22 -1.93
CA TRP A 31 15.80 -10.48 -2.23
C TRP A 31 14.85 -10.40 -1.03
N ARG A 32 14.67 -11.49 -0.27
CA ARG A 32 13.86 -11.50 0.97
C ARG A 32 14.44 -10.56 2.03
N LEU A 33 15.76 -10.50 2.18
CA LEU A 33 16.43 -9.59 3.11
C LEU A 33 16.28 -8.13 2.65
N ALA A 34 16.52 -7.84 1.36
CA ALA A 34 16.39 -6.50 0.81
C ALA A 34 14.95 -5.98 0.86
N PHE A 35 13.97 -6.77 0.41
CA PHE A 35 12.56 -6.39 0.48
C PHE A 35 11.98 -6.47 1.89
N GLY A 36 12.53 -7.31 2.79
CA GLY A 36 12.19 -7.29 4.21
C GLY A 36 12.63 -5.98 4.87
N ALA A 37 13.84 -5.51 4.57
CA ALA A 37 14.39 -4.25 5.07
C ALA A 37 13.72 -3.00 4.47
N ILE A 38 13.06 -3.12 3.32
CA ILE A 38 12.32 -2.02 2.66
C ILE A 38 10.80 -2.10 2.95
N GLY A 39 10.25 -3.31 3.07
CA GLY A 39 8.83 -3.60 3.19
C GLY A 39 8.30 -3.65 4.62
N TRP A 40 9.17 -3.54 5.63
CA TRP A 40 8.77 -3.55 7.04
C TRP A 40 7.70 -2.51 7.43
N PRO A 41 7.62 -1.29 6.84
CA PRO A 41 6.53 -0.36 7.13
C PRO A 41 5.18 -0.86 6.59
N TRP A 42 5.19 -1.59 5.46
CA TRP A 42 4.02 -2.27 4.91
C TRP A 42 3.63 -3.52 5.70
N LEU A 43 4.60 -4.23 6.30
CA LEU A 43 4.35 -5.29 7.27
C LEU A 43 3.74 -4.76 8.58
N LEU A 44 4.12 -3.56 9.02
CA LEU A 44 3.49 -2.91 10.18
C LEU A 44 2.10 -2.36 9.84
N ALA A 45 1.94 -1.73 8.67
CA ALA A 45 0.64 -1.29 8.16
C ALA A 45 -0.31 -2.48 7.91
N SER A 46 0.22 -3.64 7.53
CA SER A 46 -0.57 -4.85 7.32
C SER A 46 -1.16 -5.44 8.62
N LEU A 47 -0.62 -5.05 9.79
CA LEU A 47 -1.20 -5.36 11.11
C LEU A 47 -2.49 -4.57 11.37
N SER A 48 -2.70 -3.45 10.67
CA SER A 48 -3.93 -2.65 10.75
C SER A 48 -5.00 -3.23 9.79
N GLY A 49 -5.93 -4.02 10.32
CA GLY A 49 -7.02 -4.62 9.55
C GLY A 49 -8.21 -3.69 9.29
N GLY A 50 -7.96 -2.41 8.97
CA GLY A 50 -9.00 -1.39 8.73
C GLY A 50 -9.73 -0.89 10.00
N ARG A 51 -10.67 0.06 9.83
CA ARG A 51 -11.49 0.57 10.94
C ARG A 51 -12.52 -0.48 11.36
N LYS A 52 -12.75 -0.64 12.67
CA LYS A 52 -13.76 -1.58 13.20
C LYS A 52 -15.17 -1.33 12.64
N ALA A 53 -15.51 -0.07 12.36
CA ALA A 53 -16.78 0.31 11.76
C ALA A 53 -16.93 -0.23 10.31
N ASP A 54 -15.86 -0.16 9.51
CA ASP A 54 -15.88 -0.65 8.13
C ASP A 54 -16.00 -2.18 8.08
N LYS A 55 -15.31 -2.89 8.98
CA LYS A 55 -15.47 -4.35 9.14
C LYS A 55 -16.92 -4.69 9.49
N ARG A 56 -17.52 -3.96 10.43
CA ARG A 56 -18.91 -4.20 10.86
C ARG A 56 -19.89 -3.95 9.72
N ALA A 57 -19.74 -2.84 9.00
CA ALA A 57 -20.58 -2.51 7.85
C ALA A 57 -20.51 -3.59 6.75
N LEU A 58 -19.31 -4.11 6.46
CA LEU A 58 -19.13 -5.21 5.51
C LEU A 58 -19.83 -6.49 5.96
N LEU A 59 -19.73 -6.85 7.25
CA LEU A 59 -20.41 -8.04 7.79
C LEU A 59 -21.93 -7.89 7.82
N ASP A 60 -22.41 -6.68 8.12
CA ASP A 60 -23.83 -6.33 8.05
C ASP A 60 -24.36 -6.47 6.61
N GLU A 61 -23.63 -5.96 5.61
CA GLU A 61 -23.95 -6.09 4.18
C GLU A 61 -24.06 -7.57 3.76
N LEU A 62 -23.15 -8.41 4.25
CA LEU A 62 -23.11 -9.84 3.95
C LEU A 62 -24.04 -10.68 4.83
N LYS A 63 -24.77 -10.07 5.77
CA LYS A 63 -25.61 -10.78 6.75
C LYS A 63 -24.83 -11.88 7.47
N LEU A 64 -23.61 -11.56 7.89
CA LEU A 64 -22.73 -12.44 8.66
C LEU A 64 -22.67 -11.96 10.11
N PRO A 65 -22.53 -12.88 11.09
CA PRO A 65 -22.24 -12.52 12.47
C PRO A 65 -21.00 -11.62 12.58
N HIS A 66 -20.97 -10.68 13.55
CA HIS A 66 -19.84 -9.74 13.69
C HIS A 66 -18.53 -10.42 14.13
N ASP A 67 -18.64 -11.63 14.66
CA ASP A 67 -17.57 -12.55 15.04
C ASP A 67 -17.26 -13.60 13.95
N ALA A 68 -17.98 -13.60 12.82
CA ALA A 68 -17.80 -14.58 11.74
C ALA A 68 -16.37 -14.60 11.21
N LEU A 69 -15.76 -13.42 11.07
CA LEU A 69 -14.33 -13.31 10.75
C LEU A 69 -13.49 -13.53 12.01
N PRO A 70 -12.66 -14.60 12.08
CA PRO A 70 -11.92 -14.95 13.29
C PRO A 70 -11.08 -13.79 13.82
N HIS A 71 -10.79 -13.81 15.13
CA HIS A 71 -9.84 -12.91 15.78
C HIS A 71 -8.40 -13.26 15.36
N LEU A 72 -8.13 -13.20 14.05
CA LEU A 72 -6.82 -13.44 13.48
C LEU A 72 -5.91 -12.27 13.90
N GLY A 73 -4.89 -12.55 14.70
CA GLY A 73 -3.77 -11.62 14.90
C GLY A 73 -3.09 -11.31 13.56
N SER A 74 -2.45 -10.13 13.47
CA SER A 74 -1.44 -9.64 12.49
C SER A 74 -1.53 -9.92 10.96
N TRP A 75 -2.38 -10.81 10.47
CA TRP A 75 -2.47 -11.24 9.06
C TRP A 75 -3.91 -11.14 8.55
N LYS A 76 -4.52 -9.96 8.70
CA LYS A 76 -5.89 -9.70 8.24
C LYS A 76 -5.87 -9.24 6.78
N ALA A 77 -6.64 -9.89 5.91
CA ALA A 77 -7.03 -9.28 4.63
C ALA A 77 -7.58 -7.87 4.91
N ASP A 78 -7.16 -6.88 4.11
CA ASP A 78 -7.61 -5.51 4.30
C ASP A 78 -9.13 -5.40 4.06
N VAL A 79 -9.84 -4.64 4.89
CA VAL A 79 -11.30 -4.47 4.73
C VAL A 79 -11.62 -3.83 3.37
N GLY A 80 -10.72 -3.01 2.82
CA GLY A 80 -10.81 -2.47 1.47
C GLY A 80 -10.77 -3.59 0.41
N PHE A 81 -9.82 -4.53 0.53
CA PHE A 81 -9.74 -5.69 -0.36
C PHE A 81 -11.01 -6.55 -0.31
N LEU A 82 -11.49 -6.87 0.89
CA LEU A 82 -12.72 -7.66 1.05
C LEU A 82 -13.95 -6.96 0.44
N ARG A 83 -14.04 -5.63 0.58
CA ARG A 83 -15.10 -4.85 -0.09
C ARG A 83 -15.00 -4.91 -1.61
N HIS A 84 -13.79 -4.88 -2.18
CA HIS A 84 -13.64 -5.03 -3.64
C HIS A 84 -14.10 -6.39 -4.13
N ILE A 85 -13.83 -7.47 -3.38
CA ILE A 85 -14.36 -8.80 -3.66
C ILE A 85 -15.89 -8.75 -3.73
N VAL A 86 -16.56 -8.21 -2.70
CA VAL A 86 -18.03 -8.10 -2.69
C VAL A 86 -18.55 -7.26 -3.85
N ARG A 87 -17.95 -6.09 -4.10
CA ARG A 87 -18.35 -5.19 -5.20
C ARG A 87 -18.24 -5.87 -6.55
N GLU A 88 -17.14 -6.56 -6.82
CA GLU A 88 -16.93 -7.22 -8.10
C GLU A 88 -17.83 -8.44 -8.27
N ILE A 89 -18.08 -9.21 -7.20
CA ILE A 89 -19.05 -10.31 -7.25
C ILE A 89 -20.47 -9.79 -7.49
N ALA A 90 -20.88 -8.73 -6.79
CA ALA A 90 -22.19 -8.11 -6.98
C ALA A 90 -22.39 -7.54 -8.40
N ARG A 91 -21.31 -6.99 -8.98
CA ARG A 91 -21.30 -6.42 -10.33
C ARG A 91 -21.28 -7.48 -11.43
N LEU A 92 -20.39 -8.47 -11.32
CA LEU A 92 -20.13 -9.47 -12.35
C LEU A 92 -21.12 -10.63 -12.29
N ARG A 93 -21.61 -10.97 -11.10
CA ARG A 93 -22.32 -12.22 -10.81
C ARG A 93 -21.59 -13.43 -11.43
N PRO A 94 -20.33 -13.64 -11.04
CA PRO A 94 -19.44 -14.58 -11.73
C PRO A 94 -19.92 -16.03 -11.57
N ALA A 95 -19.79 -16.83 -12.63
CA ALA A 95 -20.04 -18.25 -12.56
C ALA A 95 -18.88 -18.98 -11.90
N HIS A 96 -17.64 -18.57 -12.22
CA HIS A 96 -16.42 -19.17 -11.66
C HIS A 96 -15.48 -18.12 -11.07
N VAL A 97 -15.19 -18.27 -9.78
CA VAL A 97 -14.20 -17.48 -9.04
C VAL A 97 -13.03 -18.38 -8.68
N VAL A 98 -11.80 -17.96 -8.97
CA VAL A 98 -10.59 -18.65 -8.53
C VAL A 98 -9.88 -17.79 -7.49
N GLU A 99 -9.60 -18.37 -6.32
CA GLU A 99 -8.87 -17.74 -5.23
C GLU A 99 -7.53 -18.45 -4.99
N LEU A 100 -6.49 -17.64 -4.78
CA LEU A 100 -5.16 -18.07 -4.40
C LEU A 100 -4.84 -17.51 -3.02
N GLY A 101 -4.61 -18.39 -2.04
CA GLY A 101 -4.50 -18.06 -0.62
C GLY A 101 -5.87 -18.08 0.06
N ALA A 102 -6.20 -19.19 0.74
CA ALA A 102 -7.49 -19.34 1.39
C ALA A 102 -7.55 -18.56 2.72
N GLY A 103 -8.76 -18.30 3.22
CA GLY A 103 -8.95 -17.71 4.55
C GLY A 103 -10.14 -16.76 4.60
N ALA A 104 -9.92 -15.55 5.12
CA ALA A 104 -10.99 -14.57 5.31
C ALA A 104 -11.68 -14.17 4.00
N SER A 105 -10.92 -14.02 2.92
CA SER A 105 -11.43 -13.74 1.58
C SER A 105 -12.33 -14.86 1.07
N SER A 106 -12.09 -16.13 1.45
CA SER A 106 -12.92 -17.27 1.06
C SER A 106 -14.34 -17.16 1.61
N LEU A 107 -14.48 -16.82 2.90
CA LEU A 107 -15.80 -16.61 3.53
C LEU A 107 -16.56 -15.47 2.87
N ILE A 108 -15.87 -14.35 2.63
CA ILE A 108 -16.46 -13.15 2.05
C ILE A 108 -16.90 -13.42 0.59
N ALA A 109 -16.04 -14.04 -0.21
CA ALA A 109 -16.34 -14.40 -1.58
C ALA A 109 -17.51 -15.39 -1.67
N ALA A 110 -17.47 -16.48 -0.89
CA ALA A 110 -18.52 -17.48 -0.88
C ALA A 110 -19.88 -16.90 -0.45
N ARG A 111 -19.89 -16.07 0.59
CA ARG A 111 -21.13 -15.41 1.04
C ARG A 111 -21.64 -14.39 0.02
N ALA A 112 -20.76 -13.63 -0.61
CA ALA A 112 -21.14 -12.70 -1.67
C ALA A 112 -21.73 -13.43 -2.88
N LEU A 113 -21.16 -14.56 -3.29
CA LEU A 113 -21.70 -15.41 -4.37
C LEU A 113 -23.11 -15.89 -4.02
N GLN A 114 -23.30 -16.41 -2.80
CA GLN A 114 -24.60 -16.85 -2.32
C GLN A 114 -25.66 -15.72 -2.36
N LEU A 115 -25.28 -14.47 -2.08
CA LEU A 115 -26.18 -13.32 -2.11
C LEU A 115 -26.45 -12.77 -3.52
N HIS A 116 -25.51 -12.92 -4.46
CA HIS A 116 -25.53 -12.19 -5.74
C HIS A 116 -25.71 -13.05 -7.00
N GLY A 117 -26.21 -14.27 -6.88
CA GLY A 117 -26.62 -15.07 -8.04
C GLY A 117 -26.07 -16.49 -8.06
N GLY A 118 -25.34 -16.91 -7.02
CA GLY A 118 -24.63 -18.17 -6.99
C GLY A 118 -23.27 -18.06 -7.70
N GLY A 119 -22.75 -19.21 -8.13
CA GLY A 119 -21.41 -19.34 -8.68
C GLY A 119 -20.53 -20.25 -7.82
N GLN A 120 -19.42 -20.71 -8.39
CA GLN A 120 -18.49 -21.61 -7.73
C GLN A 120 -17.21 -20.85 -7.36
N LEU A 121 -16.83 -20.95 -6.08
CA LEU A 121 -15.54 -20.52 -5.60
C LEU A 121 -14.59 -21.72 -5.58
N HIS A 122 -13.53 -21.65 -6.38
CA HIS A 122 -12.41 -22.58 -6.39
C HIS A 122 -11.25 -21.94 -5.63
N SER A 123 -10.98 -22.37 -4.40
CA SER A 123 -9.97 -21.77 -3.52
C SER A 123 -8.79 -22.71 -3.31
N PHE A 124 -7.58 -22.19 -3.44
CA PHE A 124 -6.34 -22.95 -3.36
C PHE A 124 -5.41 -22.38 -2.30
N ASP A 125 -4.89 -23.25 -1.43
CA ASP A 125 -3.91 -22.87 -0.41
C ASP A 125 -2.77 -23.89 -0.28
N GLN A 126 -1.61 -23.40 0.14
CA GLN A 126 -0.36 -24.15 0.22
C GLN A 126 -0.30 -25.12 1.41
N HIS A 127 -1.18 -24.97 2.41
CA HIS A 127 -1.13 -25.74 3.65
C HIS A 127 -2.36 -26.64 3.79
N GLY A 128 -2.19 -27.96 3.64
CA GLY A 128 -3.28 -28.93 3.74
C GLY A 128 -4.09 -28.84 5.05
N GLY A 129 -3.42 -28.77 6.20
CA GLY A 129 -4.11 -28.63 7.49
C GLY A 129 -4.92 -27.32 7.62
N PHE A 130 -4.46 -26.24 7.00
CA PHE A 130 -5.18 -24.97 6.97
C PHE A 130 -6.39 -25.02 6.02
N VAL A 131 -6.26 -25.71 4.89
CA VAL A 131 -7.38 -25.98 3.97
C VAL A 131 -8.50 -26.74 4.68
N ASP A 132 -8.17 -27.79 5.44
CA ASP A 132 -9.16 -28.58 6.16
C ASP A 132 -9.88 -27.76 7.25
N ALA A 133 -9.13 -26.96 8.01
CA ALA A 133 -9.69 -26.06 9.00
C ALA A 133 -10.61 -24.99 8.37
N THR A 134 -10.18 -24.41 7.24
CA THR A 134 -10.97 -23.40 6.51
C THR A 134 -12.23 -24.02 5.93
N ARG A 135 -12.16 -25.25 5.40
CA ARG A 135 -13.33 -25.99 4.89
C ARG A 135 -14.36 -26.20 5.99
N GLN A 136 -13.95 -26.65 7.17
CA GLN A 136 -14.85 -26.83 8.30
C GLN A 136 -15.50 -25.50 8.73
N TRP A 137 -14.69 -24.44 8.84
CA TRP A 137 -15.19 -23.12 9.21
C TRP A 137 -16.19 -22.54 8.20
N LEU A 138 -15.99 -22.77 6.90
CA LEU A 138 -16.96 -22.39 5.86
C LEU A 138 -18.26 -23.22 5.95
N ALA A 139 -18.16 -24.52 6.23
CA ALA A 139 -19.30 -25.40 6.42
C ALA A 139 -20.17 -24.97 7.62
N ASP A 140 -19.55 -24.49 8.72
CA ASP A 140 -20.26 -23.94 9.88
C ASP A 140 -21.13 -22.71 9.52
N HIS A 141 -20.82 -22.03 8.41
CA HIS A 141 -21.60 -20.91 7.86
C HIS A 141 -22.57 -21.35 6.74
N ALA A 142 -22.76 -22.66 6.53
CA ALA A 142 -23.56 -23.24 5.46
C ALA A 142 -23.11 -22.77 4.06
N LEU A 143 -21.80 -22.66 3.85
CA LEU A 143 -21.19 -22.32 2.58
C LEU A 143 -20.50 -23.55 1.98
N ASP A 144 -20.88 -23.89 0.76
CA ASP A 144 -20.24 -24.95 -0.01
C ASP A 144 -19.21 -24.34 -0.96
N VAL A 145 -17.94 -24.68 -0.75
CA VAL A 145 -16.79 -24.11 -1.47
C VAL A 145 -15.85 -25.23 -1.89
N ASP A 146 -15.40 -25.16 -3.14
CA ASP A 146 -14.39 -26.06 -3.68
C ASP A 146 -13.00 -25.60 -3.24
N ILE A 147 -12.64 -25.92 -2.00
CA ILE A 147 -11.35 -25.57 -1.39
C ILE A 147 -10.38 -26.76 -1.43
N ARG A 148 -9.18 -26.54 -1.99
CA ARG A 148 -8.19 -27.59 -2.27
C ARG A 148 -6.79 -27.21 -1.80
N HIS A 149 -6.04 -28.23 -1.40
CA HIS A 149 -4.62 -28.10 -1.11
C HIS A 149 -3.83 -28.07 -2.42
N ALA A 150 -3.03 -27.03 -2.61
CA ALA A 150 -2.14 -26.84 -3.73
C ALA A 150 -0.73 -26.51 -3.20
N PRO A 151 0.18 -27.49 -3.04
CA PRO A 151 1.51 -27.22 -2.49
C PRO A 151 2.33 -26.36 -3.45
N LEU A 152 3.28 -25.57 -2.91
CA LEU A 152 4.16 -24.73 -3.72
C LEU A 152 5.34 -25.52 -4.30
N THR A 153 5.07 -26.36 -5.30
CA THR A 153 6.10 -27.22 -5.93
C THR A 153 6.42 -26.83 -7.37
N HIS A 154 5.57 -26.04 -8.04
CA HIS A 154 5.78 -25.64 -9.42
C HIS A 154 6.73 -24.45 -9.56
N GLU A 155 7.50 -24.41 -10.64
CA GLU A 155 8.31 -23.26 -11.01
C GLU A 155 7.63 -22.45 -12.12
N SER A 156 7.72 -21.12 -12.03
CA SER A 156 7.32 -20.24 -13.12
C SER A 156 8.54 -19.84 -13.93
N ALA A 157 8.47 -19.97 -15.25
CA ALA A 157 9.55 -19.54 -16.14
C ALA A 157 9.79 -18.02 -16.07
N ASP A 158 8.73 -17.25 -15.78
CA ASP A 158 8.75 -15.80 -15.84
C ASP A 158 8.89 -15.13 -14.47
N TRP A 159 8.55 -15.86 -13.40
CA TRP A 159 8.43 -15.31 -12.06
C TRP A 159 9.23 -16.13 -11.05
N PRO A 160 10.02 -15.50 -10.19
CA PRO A 160 10.78 -16.19 -9.13
C PRO A 160 9.89 -16.67 -7.98
N GLY A 161 10.38 -17.68 -7.26
CA GLY A 161 9.67 -18.35 -6.18
C GLY A 161 8.84 -19.55 -6.65
N ARG A 162 8.60 -20.50 -5.73
CA ARG A 162 7.74 -21.65 -6.02
C ARG A 162 6.28 -21.22 -6.05
N TRP A 163 5.54 -21.79 -7.00
CA TRP A 163 4.14 -21.51 -7.27
C TRP A 163 3.25 -22.72 -6.97
N TYR A 164 1.96 -22.45 -6.82
CA TYR A 164 0.93 -23.44 -6.57
C TYR A 164 0.91 -24.56 -7.63
N ALA A 165 0.92 -25.81 -7.16
CA ALA A 165 0.55 -26.98 -7.95
C ALA A 165 -0.97 -27.10 -8.04
N ILE A 166 -1.55 -26.29 -8.93
CA ILE A 166 -3.01 -26.20 -9.10
C ILE A 166 -3.49 -27.28 -10.08
N ASP A 167 -4.47 -28.06 -9.66
CA ASP A 167 -5.18 -29.02 -10.48
C ASP A 167 -6.63 -28.57 -10.76
N ARG A 168 -7.26 -29.16 -11.79
CA ARG A 168 -8.71 -29.09 -12.03
C ARG A 168 -9.25 -27.64 -11.98
N LEU A 169 -8.59 -26.72 -12.68
CA LEU A 169 -9.08 -25.36 -12.90
C LEU A 169 -10.29 -25.36 -13.84
N PRO A 170 -11.25 -24.44 -13.65
CA PRO A 170 -12.31 -24.24 -14.63
C PRO A 170 -11.73 -23.80 -15.98
N GLU A 171 -12.45 -24.09 -17.07
CA GLU A 171 -12.05 -23.68 -18.42
C GLU A 171 -12.04 -22.15 -18.56
N GLN A 172 -13.01 -21.50 -17.91
CA GLN A 172 -13.19 -20.06 -17.90
C GLN A 172 -13.31 -19.53 -16.46
N ILE A 173 -12.68 -18.38 -16.19
CA ILE A 173 -12.67 -17.74 -14.87
C ILE A 173 -13.19 -16.31 -15.01
N ASP A 174 -14.17 -15.92 -14.20
CA ASP A 174 -14.75 -14.58 -14.24
C ASP A 174 -14.08 -13.62 -13.25
N LEU A 175 -13.61 -14.16 -12.13
CA LEU A 175 -12.92 -13.39 -11.09
C LEU A 175 -11.73 -14.19 -10.54
N ILE A 176 -10.56 -13.58 -10.55
CA ILE A 176 -9.35 -14.13 -9.92
C ILE A 176 -9.03 -13.28 -8.68
N ILE A 177 -8.93 -13.91 -7.52
CA ILE A 177 -8.60 -13.29 -6.23
C ILE A 177 -7.19 -13.79 -5.82
N ILE A 178 -6.26 -12.86 -5.60
CA ILE A 178 -4.85 -13.17 -5.34
C ILE A 178 -4.45 -12.58 -3.98
N ASP A 179 -4.44 -13.42 -2.94
CA ASP A 179 -3.97 -13.09 -1.59
C ASP A 179 -2.80 -14.01 -1.15
N GLY A 180 -2.49 -15.04 -1.92
CA GLY A 180 -1.36 -15.93 -1.73
C GLY A 180 -0.54 -16.12 -3.00
N PRO A 181 0.63 -16.76 -2.90
CA PRO A 181 1.31 -17.16 -1.67
C PRO A 181 1.91 -15.95 -0.92
N PRO A 182 2.36 -16.12 0.33
CA PRO A 182 2.90 -15.01 1.11
C PRO A 182 4.21 -14.49 0.51
N TRP A 183 4.48 -13.20 0.72
CA TRP A 183 5.71 -12.52 0.24
C TRP A 183 7.00 -13.19 0.74
N SER A 184 6.93 -13.93 1.85
CA SER A 184 8.05 -14.69 2.42
C SER A 184 8.53 -15.82 1.51
N VAL A 185 7.72 -16.27 0.54
CA VAL A 185 8.15 -17.20 -0.51
C VAL A 185 9.06 -16.46 -1.49
N HIS A 186 8.58 -15.38 -2.10
CA HIS A 186 9.40 -14.43 -2.84
C HIS A 186 8.63 -13.12 -3.04
N PRO A 187 9.26 -11.92 -3.00
CA PRO A 187 8.55 -10.63 -3.19
C PRO A 187 7.77 -10.48 -4.50
N LEU A 188 8.08 -11.29 -5.51
CA LEU A 188 7.44 -11.29 -6.83
C LEU A 188 6.60 -12.55 -7.11
N VAL A 189 6.45 -13.43 -6.12
CA VAL A 189 5.85 -14.77 -6.31
C VAL A 189 4.42 -14.68 -6.84
N ARG A 190 3.62 -13.73 -6.33
CA ARG A 190 2.23 -13.48 -6.76
C ARG A 190 2.12 -13.13 -8.25
N GLY A 191 3.22 -12.72 -8.89
CA GLY A 191 3.27 -12.46 -10.33
C GLY A 191 2.92 -13.67 -11.19
N ALA A 192 3.20 -14.89 -10.72
CA ALA A 192 2.88 -16.13 -11.42
C ALA A 192 1.37 -16.41 -11.57
N ALA A 193 0.51 -15.62 -10.91
CA ALA A 193 -0.93 -15.67 -11.14
C ALA A 193 -1.32 -15.29 -12.58
N ASP A 194 -0.43 -14.65 -13.35
CA ASP A 194 -0.68 -14.39 -14.77
C ASP A 194 -0.77 -15.64 -15.65
N SER A 195 -0.32 -16.80 -15.15
CA SER A 195 -0.59 -18.11 -15.74
C SER A 195 -2.09 -18.41 -15.87
N LEU A 196 -2.94 -17.78 -15.06
CA LEU A 196 -4.40 -17.95 -15.08
C LEU A 196 -5.10 -16.95 -16.03
N PHE A 197 -4.44 -15.87 -16.44
CA PHE A 197 -5.11 -14.77 -17.16
C PHE A 197 -5.60 -15.17 -18.55
N ALA A 198 -5.01 -16.19 -19.17
CA ALA A 198 -5.48 -16.76 -20.43
C ALA A 198 -6.92 -17.32 -20.33
N ARG A 199 -7.33 -17.77 -19.14
CA ARG A 199 -8.66 -18.35 -18.85
C ARG A 199 -9.70 -17.29 -18.47
N LEU A 200 -9.30 -16.03 -18.31
CA LEU A 200 -10.17 -14.96 -17.85
C LEU A 200 -11.32 -14.73 -18.85
N SER A 201 -12.57 -14.67 -18.43
CA SER A 201 -13.71 -14.46 -19.32
C SER A 201 -13.71 -13.05 -19.95
N PRO A 202 -14.50 -12.83 -21.02
CA PRO A 202 -14.82 -11.47 -21.44
C PRO A 202 -15.41 -10.68 -20.26
N HIS A 203 -14.85 -9.51 -19.94
CA HIS A 203 -15.16 -8.72 -18.74
C HIS A 203 -14.67 -9.27 -17.39
N GLY A 204 -13.92 -10.38 -17.39
CA GLY A 204 -13.37 -10.95 -16.19
C GLY A 204 -12.42 -10.00 -15.45
N VAL A 205 -12.31 -10.20 -14.14
CA VAL A 205 -11.57 -9.32 -13.24
C VAL A 205 -10.48 -10.07 -12.49
N VAL A 206 -9.37 -9.37 -12.25
CA VAL A 206 -8.27 -9.81 -11.40
C VAL A 206 -8.15 -8.85 -10.23
N LEU A 207 -8.15 -9.38 -9.01
CA LEU A 207 -7.90 -8.65 -7.78
C LEU A 207 -6.62 -9.17 -7.14
N LEU A 208 -5.68 -8.27 -6.85
CA LEU A 208 -4.45 -8.59 -6.11
C LEU A 208 -4.42 -7.78 -4.81
N ASP A 209 -4.30 -8.48 -3.68
CA ASP A 209 -4.12 -7.87 -2.38
C ASP A 209 -2.69 -7.36 -2.18
N ASP A 210 -2.53 -6.45 -1.20
CA ASP A 210 -1.28 -5.78 -0.85
C ASP A 210 -0.59 -5.07 -2.02
N ALA A 211 -1.35 -4.59 -3.01
CA ALA A 211 -0.81 -4.16 -4.29
C ALA A 211 0.13 -2.95 -4.22
N ALA A 212 0.10 -2.20 -3.12
CA ALA A 212 0.98 -1.04 -2.94
C ALA A 212 2.35 -1.41 -2.34
N ARG A 213 2.55 -2.67 -1.90
CA ARG A 213 3.86 -3.21 -1.56
C ARG A 213 4.83 -3.14 -2.74
N PRO A 214 6.14 -2.91 -2.51
CA PRO A 214 7.11 -2.74 -3.59
C PRO A 214 7.18 -3.91 -4.58
N GLY A 215 7.05 -5.16 -4.11
CA GLY A 215 7.09 -6.34 -4.97
C GLY A 215 5.87 -6.39 -5.90
N GLU A 216 4.70 -6.18 -5.33
CA GLU A 216 3.42 -6.18 -6.03
C GLU A 216 3.30 -5.01 -7.03
N ARG A 217 3.92 -3.84 -6.76
CA ARG A 217 4.01 -2.75 -7.76
C ARG A 217 4.84 -3.16 -8.98
N LEU A 218 5.94 -3.90 -8.78
CA LEU A 218 6.75 -4.43 -9.88
C LEU A 218 5.97 -5.50 -10.67
N VAL A 219 5.24 -6.37 -9.95
CA VAL A 219 4.32 -7.34 -10.55
C VAL A 219 3.30 -6.63 -11.43
N ALA A 220 2.60 -5.63 -10.90
CA ALA A 220 1.60 -4.85 -11.63
C ALA A 220 2.19 -4.17 -12.89
N ARG A 221 3.41 -3.64 -12.80
CA ARG A 221 4.10 -3.03 -13.96
C ARG A 221 4.41 -4.06 -15.05
N ARG A 222 4.84 -5.26 -14.69
CA ARG A 222 5.10 -6.34 -15.65
C ARG A 222 3.80 -6.89 -16.24
N TRP A 223 2.76 -7.09 -15.44
CA TRP A 223 1.44 -7.51 -15.94
C TRP A 223 0.86 -6.54 -16.95
N ARG A 224 0.91 -5.22 -16.70
CA ARG A 224 0.45 -4.20 -17.66
C ARG A 224 1.14 -4.30 -19.03
N LYS A 225 2.42 -4.70 -19.06
CA LYS A 225 3.18 -4.87 -20.30
C LYS A 225 2.82 -6.18 -21.02
N ARG A 226 2.67 -7.27 -20.27
CA ARG A 226 2.43 -8.62 -20.82
C ARG A 226 0.97 -8.84 -21.23
N TRP A 227 0.04 -8.19 -20.53
CA TRP A 227 -1.41 -8.35 -20.71
C TRP A 227 -2.07 -7.00 -21.03
N PRO A 228 -1.79 -6.39 -22.20
CA PRO A 228 -2.26 -5.04 -22.54
C PRO A 228 -3.78 -4.93 -22.67
N HIS A 229 -4.49 -6.05 -22.85
CA HIS A 229 -5.95 -6.11 -22.91
C HIS A 229 -6.62 -6.14 -21.52
N ILE A 230 -5.84 -6.14 -20.44
CA ILE A 230 -6.34 -6.01 -19.06
C ILE A 230 -5.95 -4.62 -18.54
N ASP A 231 -6.95 -3.80 -18.18
CA ASP A 231 -6.73 -2.49 -17.58
C ASP A 231 -6.48 -2.64 -16.07
N PHE A 232 -5.23 -2.55 -15.65
CA PHE A 232 -4.81 -2.65 -14.24
C PHE A 232 -4.71 -1.28 -13.56
N ARG A 233 -5.59 -1.03 -12.60
CA ARG A 233 -5.62 0.19 -11.77
C ARG A 233 -5.37 -0.12 -10.31
N LEU A 234 -4.53 0.68 -9.66
CA LEU A 234 -4.28 0.59 -8.23
C LEU A 234 -5.34 1.42 -7.49
N MET A 235 -6.09 0.77 -6.62
CA MET A 235 -7.09 1.39 -5.76
C MET A 235 -6.47 1.65 -4.38
N HIS A 236 -6.60 2.89 -3.89
CA HIS A 236 -6.01 3.35 -2.62
C HIS A 236 -7.03 3.43 -1.48
N ASP A 237 -8.18 2.74 -1.59
CA ASP A 237 -9.20 2.71 -0.54
C ASP A 237 -8.87 1.66 0.53
N GLY A 238 -7.76 1.87 1.23
CA GLY A 238 -7.25 0.99 2.30
C GLY A 238 -5.77 1.26 2.60
N THR A 239 -5.23 0.68 3.67
CA THR A 239 -3.79 0.84 4.01
C THR A 239 -2.88 -0.03 3.14
N LYS A 240 -3.40 -1.10 2.54
CA LYS A 240 -2.63 -2.09 1.77
C LYS A 240 -2.69 -1.91 0.24
N GLY A 241 -3.73 -1.24 -0.25
CA GLY A 241 -4.01 -1.03 -1.67
C GLY A 241 -4.42 -2.32 -2.39
N THR A 242 -5.34 -2.20 -3.35
CA THR A 242 -5.80 -3.34 -4.17
C THR A 242 -5.56 -3.04 -5.64
N LEU A 243 -4.90 -3.94 -6.36
CA LEU A 243 -4.80 -3.83 -7.82
C LEU A 243 -6.03 -4.48 -8.43
N VAL A 244 -6.75 -3.74 -9.25
CA VAL A 244 -7.92 -4.21 -9.99
C VAL A 244 -7.59 -4.23 -11.47
N GLY A 245 -7.49 -5.42 -12.05
CA GLY A 245 -7.35 -5.66 -13.48
C GLY A 245 -8.70 -6.00 -14.10
N ARG A 246 -9.18 -5.22 -15.07
CA ARG A 246 -10.42 -5.55 -15.82
C ARG A 246 -10.10 -5.92 -17.25
N ARG A 247 -10.48 -7.11 -17.69
CA ARG A 247 -10.33 -7.54 -19.08
C ARG A 247 -11.26 -6.73 -19.97
N ARG A 248 -10.69 -6.08 -20.98
CA ARG A 248 -11.45 -5.36 -21.99
C ARG A 248 -12.09 -6.35 -22.96
N ASP A 249 -13.31 -6.03 -23.39
CA ASP A 249 -13.94 -6.73 -24.51
C ASP A 249 -13.26 -6.27 -25.80
N MET A 250 -12.70 -7.22 -26.55
CA MET A 250 -12.02 -6.94 -27.82
C MET A 250 -12.97 -7.03 -29.02
N SER A 251 -14.23 -7.42 -28.82
CA SER A 251 -15.27 -7.48 -29.87
C SER A 251 -15.98 -6.15 -30.08
N GLN A 252 -15.94 -5.26 -29.08
CA GLN A 252 -16.28 -3.87 -29.28
C GLN A 252 -15.12 -3.20 -30.02
N PRO A 253 -15.39 -2.39 -31.07
CA PRO A 253 -14.38 -1.52 -31.63
C PRO A 253 -13.70 -0.80 -30.48
N VAL A 254 -12.39 -0.58 -30.59
CA VAL A 254 -11.72 0.42 -29.78
C VAL A 254 -12.50 1.71 -30.04
N ALA A 255 -13.49 2.02 -29.20
CA ALA A 255 -13.85 3.39 -28.95
C ALA A 255 -12.49 3.98 -28.60
N ASN A 256 -12.03 4.87 -29.46
CA ASN A 256 -10.82 5.60 -29.20
C ASN A 256 -11.19 6.58 -28.08
N ASP A 257 -11.42 6.09 -26.85
CA ASP A 257 -11.39 6.89 -25.63
C ASP A 257 -9.97 7.45 -25.41
N ASN A 258 -8.99 6.96 -26.19
CA ASN A 258 -7.69 7.58 -26.37
C ASN A 258 -7.74 8.92 -27.13
N GLU A 259 -8.82 9.28 -27.84
CA GLU A 259 -9.04 10.66 -28.32
C GLU A 259 -9.80 11.53 -27.30
N ALA A 260 -10.52 10.93 -26.34
CA ALA A 260 -11.09 11.66 -25.19
C ALA A 260 -10.12 11.85 -24.01
N GLY A 261 -8.96 11.17 -24.01
CA GLY A 261 -8.02 11.16 -22.88
C GLY A 261 -6.63 11.75 -23.12
N ARG A 262 -6.22 11.98 -24.38
CA ARG A 262 -4.84 12.43 -24.70
C ARG A 262 -4.71 13.63 -25.64
N GLY A 263 -5.78 14.11 -26.28
CA GLY A 263 -5.70 15.23 -27.24
C GLY A 263 -6.14 16.61 -26.73
N TRP A 264 -6.99 16.69 -25.70
CA TRP A 264 -7.72 17.93 -25.37
C TRP A 264 -7.23 18.73 -24.16
N ARG A 265 -6.08 18.38 -23.57
CA ARG A 265 -5.53 19.12 -22.40
C ARG A 265 -4.48 20.18 -22.75
N HIS A 266 -4.07 20.31 -24.01
CA HIS A 266 -3.02 21.27 -24.41
C HIS A 266 -3.52 22.46 -25.26
N VAL A 267 -4.59 22.32 -26.05
CA VAL A 267 -5.06 23.44 -26.90
C VAL A 267 -6.02 24.39 -26.17
N GLY A 268 -6.88 23.88 -25.27
CA GLY A 268 -7.73 24.73 -24.43
C GLY A 268 -6.95 25.58 -23.41
N ARG A 269 -5.73 25.16 -23.05
CA ARG A 269 -4.83 25.93 -22.19
C ARG A 269 -4.12 27.06 -22.93
N ALA A 270 -3.78 26.91 -24.22
CA ALA A 270 -3.15 28.00 -24.96
C ALA A 270 -4.12 29.18 -25.23
N ALA A 271 -5.39 28.89 -25.56
CA ALA A 271 -6.40 29.94 -25.76
C ALA A 271 -6.89 30.55 -24.43
N ALA A 272 -7.03 29.77 -23.36
CA ALA A 272 -7.36 30.29 -22.04
C ALA A 272 -6.19 31.05 -21.40
N ILE A 273 -4.94 30.67 -21.64
CA ILE A 273 -3.76 31.44 -21.21
C ILE A 273 -3.65 32.74 -22.01
N ALA A 274 -3.93 32.74 -23.32
CA ALA A 274 -3.96 33.98 -24.10
C ALA A 274 -5.11 34.92 -23.67
N ALA A 275 -6.28 34.37 -23.32
CA ALA A 275 -7.39 35.15 -22.75
C ALA A 275 -7.10 35.65 -21.33
N LEU A 276 -6.49 34.83 -20.46
CA LEU A 276 -6.08 35.19 -19.11
C LEU A 276 -4.89 36.17 -19.08
N LEU A 277 -4.04 36.19 -20.11
CA LEU A 277 -3.01 37.22 -20.28
C LEU A 277 -3.58 38.55 -20.80
N ALA A 278 -4.70 38.54 -21.53
CA ALA A 278 -5.35 39.75 -22.03
C ALA A 278 -6.29 40.41 -21.00
N THR A 279 -7.02 39.63 -20.17
CA THR A 279 -7.94 40.18 -19.15
C THR A 279 -7.40 40.14 -17.72
N GLY A 280 -6.28 39.44 -17.45
CA GLY A 280 -5.68 39.34 -16.10
C GLY A 280 -4.71 40.46 -15.73
N TRP A 281 -4.52 41.47 -16.59
CA TRP A 281 -3.64 42.62 -16.34
C TRP A 281 -4.35 43.86 -15.81
N ILE A 282 -5.60 43.73 -15.36
CA ILE A 282 -6.32 44.80 -14.65
C ILE A 282 -6.97 44.19 -13.41
N GLY A 283 -6.33 44.39 -12.26
CA GLY A 283 -6.82 43.89 -10.97
C GLY A 283 -5.76 43.31 -10.04
N ARG A 284 -4.50 43.77 -10.14
CA ARG A 284 -3.48 43.46 -9.14
C ARG A 284 -3.77 44.25 -7.88
N GLY A 285 -4.61 43.65 -7.01
CA GLY A 285 -4.95 44.18 -5.69
C GLY A 285 -6.42 43.97 -5.36
N ALA A 286 -6.78 42.78 -4.84
CA ALA A 286 -7.90 42.61 -3.90
C ALA A 286 -8.22 41.14 -3.53
N LEU A 287 -7.79 40.12 -4.26
CA LEU A 287 -8.22 38.73 -3.97
C LEU A 287 -7.05 37.75 -4.05
N GLY A 288 -6.87 37.02 -2.94
CA GLY A 288 -5.70 36.21 -2.64
C GLY A 288 -5.52 34.94 -3.48
N GLU A 289 -4.29 34.46 -3.44
CA GLU A 289 -3.75 33.33 -4.19
C GLU A 289 -4.31 31.99 -3.70
N PHE A 290 -4.77 31.14 -4.63
CA PHE A 290 -4.84 29.68 -4.48
C PHE A 290 -4.66 29.05 -5.87
N PRO A 291 -3.82 27.99 -6.04
CA PRO A 291 -3.96 26.73 -5.31
C PRO A 291 -2.62 26.07 -4.89
N GLN A 292 -2.25 26.16 -3.61
CA GLN A 292 -1.15 25.39 -2.97
C GLN A 292 -1.64 24.34 -1.95
N ALA A 293 -2.94 24.29 -1.67
CA ALA A 293 -3.46 23.60 -0.48
C ALA A 293 -3.38 22.06 -0.54
N ALA A 294 -3.44 21.45 -1.73
CA ALA A 294 -3.54 19.98 -1.86
C ALA A 294 -2.18 19.27 -1.65
N GLN A 295 -1.11 19.71 -2.30
CA GLN A 295 0.24 19.12 -2.15
C GLN A 295 0.83 19.40 -0.76
N ALA A 296 0.60 20.61 -0.23
CA ALA A 296 0.97 20.93 1.14
C ALA A 296 0.20 20.06 2.14
N SER A 297 -1.07 19.71 1.87
CA SER A 297 -1.84 18.86 2.79
C SER A 297 -1.25 17.46 2.92
N THR A 298 -0.83 16.83 1.82
CA THR A 298 -0.25 15.48 1.85
C THR A 298 1.12 15.47 2.55
N PHE A 299 1.99 16.41 2.21
CA PHE A 299 3.31 16.56 2.85
C PHE A 299 3.19 16.82 4.37
N LEU A 300 2.25 17.68 4.78
CA LEU A 300 2.02 17.99 6.19
C LEU A 300 1.43 16.81 6.96
N ASP A 301 0.56 16.01 6.33
CA ASP A 301 0.02 14.80 6.93
C ASP A 301 1.10 13.71 7.11
N GLU A 302 2.04 13.62 6.17
CA GLU A 302 3.21 12.74 6.25
C GLU A 302 4.19 13.18 7.35
N ALA A 303 4.46 14.48 7.47
CA ALA A 303 5.26 15.03 8.56
C ALA A 303 4.63 14.73 9.94
N ALA A 304 3.31 14.86 10.07
CA ALA A 304 2.59 14.52 11.29
C ALA A 304 2.57 13.01 11.59
N ALA A 305 2.45 12.17 10.55
CA ALA A 305 2.56 10.71 10.69
C ALA A 305 3.96 10.29 11.16
N SER A 306 5.00 10.93 10.62
CA SER A 306 6.39 10.73 11.01
C SER A 306 6.67 11.05 12.46
N ARG A 307 6.18 12.20 12.95
CA ARG A 307 6.27 12.56 14.37
C ARG A 307 5.63 11.50 15.27
N ARG A 308 4.42 11.03 14.93
CA ARG A 308 3.71 10.01 15.71
C ARG A 308 4.48 8.69 15.76
N ALA A 309 5.04 8.26 14.63
CA ALA A 309 5.89 7.08 14.57
C ALA A 309 7.14 7.22 15.46
N GLY A 310 7.81 8.38 15.40
CA GLY A 310 8.96 8.69 16.26
C GLY A 310 8.62 8.66 17.75
N LEU A 311 7.53 9.29 18.17
CA LEU A 311 7.09 9.31 19.57
C LEU A 311 6.70 7.92 20.10
N LEU A 312 6.05 7.09 19.29
CA LEU A 312 5.76 5.70 19.67
C LEU A 312 7.05 4.91 19.87
N ARG A 313 8.04 5.13 18.99
CA ARG A 313 9.30 4.42 19.04
C ARG A 313 10.15 4.78 20.27
N GLN A 314 10.11 6.04 20.70
CA GLN A 314 10.75 6.49 21.94
C GLN A 314 10.22 5.76 23.19
N GLN A 315 9.00 5.22 23.13
CA GLN A 315 8.39 4.46 24.24
C GLN A 315 8.71 2.96 24.17
N MET A 316 9.37 2.50 23.10
CA MET A 316 9.65 1.09 22.86
C MET A 316 11.12 0.76 23.16
N ALA A 317 11.37 0.06 24.27
CA ALA A 317 12.73 -0.37 24.64
C ALA A 317 13.41 -1.27 23.58
N SER A 318 12.64 -1.94 22.72
CA SER A 318 13.14 -2.80 21.64
C SER A 318 13.60 -2.03 20.38
N GLN A 319 13.34 -0.73 20.30
CA GLN A 319 13.64 0.06 19.11
C GLN A 319 14.84 0.97 19.38
N VAL A 320 16.00 0.57 18.86
CA VAL A 320 17.25 1.31 19.06
C VAL A 320 17.18 2.66 18.36
N GLU A 321 17.26 3.75 19.11
CA GLU A 321 17.40 5.11 18.58
C GLU A 321 18.80 5.31 17.99
N SER A 322 18.88 5.93 16.82
CA SER A 322 20.15 6.27 16.17
C SER A 322 20.36 7.78 16.20
N ALA A 323 21.13 8.25 17.18
CA ALA A 323 21.52 9.66 17.28
C ALA A 323 22.59 10.07 16.24
N LYS A 324 23.17 9.11 15.51
CA LYS A 324 24.22 9.37 14.53
C LYS A 324 23.60 9.94 13.24
N LEU A 325 23.91 11.20 12.96
CA LEU A 325 23.55 11.89 11.73
C LEU A 325 24.77 11.98 10.79
N ASP A 326 24.67 11.36 9.61
CA ASP A 326 25.65 11.50 8.52
C ASP A 326 24.98 12.12 7.31
N ASP A 327 25.04 13.46 7.21
CA ASP A 327 24.41 14.22 6.13
C ASP A 327 24.93 13.83 4.75
N ALA A 328 26.20 13.43 4.65
CA ALA A 328 26.83 13.05 3.38
C ALA A 328 26.36 11.66 2.91
N GLU A 329 26.16 10.73 3.84
CA GLU A 329 25.53 9.44 3.56
C GLU A 329 24.06 9.61 3.15
N ILE A 330 23.29 10.37 3.93
CA ILE A 330 21.86 10.62 3.66
C ILE A 330 21.69 11.23 2.27
N ARG A 331 22.46 12.27 1.95
CA ARG A 331 22.39 12.93 0.64
C ARG A 331 22.76 11.99 -0.51
N ARG A 332 23.84 11.20 -0.36
CA ARG A 332 24.27 10.26 -1.41
C ARG A 332 23.25 9.13 -1.64
N SER A 333 22.60 8.66 -0.58
CA SER A 333 21.69 7.50 -0.65
C SER A 333 20.25 7.87 -1.00
N THR A 334 19.76 9.03 -0.57
CA THR A 334 18.35 9.43 -0.71
C THR A 334 18.13 10.62 -1.65
N GLY A 335 19.19 11.39 -1.91
CA GLY A 335 19.08 12.68 -2.60
C GLY A 335 18.54 13.80 -1.71
N ILE A 336 18.18 13.53 -0.45
CA ILE A 336 17.69 14.55 0.50
C ILE A 336 18.86 15.35 1.03
N VAL A 337 18.71 16.67 0.97
CA VAL A 337 19.62 17.62 1.60
C VAL A 337 18.98 18.07 2.90
N LEU A 338 19.67 17.89 4.02
CA LEU A 338 19.18 18.34 5.32
C LEU A 338 19.57 19.80 5.60
N PRO A 339 18.74 20.56 6.32
CA PRO A 339 19.10 21.91 6.73
C PRO A 339 20.22 21.85 7.77
N ARG A 340 21.01 22.92 7.87
CA ARG A 340 22.05 23.01 8.91
C ARG A 340 21.38 23.12 10.28
N LEU A 341 21.55 22.10 11.10
CA LEU A 341 21.05 22.10 12.47
C LEU A 341 21.95 22.97 13.37
N PRO A 342 21.38 23.75 14.31
CA PRO A 342 22.17 24.52 15.28
C PRO A 342 23.01 23.59 16.14
N ALA A 343 24.28 23.96 16.40
CA ALA A 343 25.22 23.12 17.16
C ALA A 343 24.75 22.82 18.60
N ASN A 344 23.84 23.63 19.14
CA ASN A 344 23.27 23.47 20.47
C ASN A 344 21.99 22.61 20.49
N TRP A 345 21.58 22.04 19.35
CA TRP A 345 20.49 21.07 19.28
C TRP A 345 21.04 19.65 19.29
N GLN A 346 20.40 18.79 20.07
CA GLN A 346 20.78 17.38 20.15
C GLN A 346 19.90 16.56 19.22
N VAL A 347 20.54 15.82 18.31
CA VAL A 347 19.87 14.76 17.54
C VAL A 347 19.65 13.59 18.47
N ARG A 348 18.38 13.27 18.72
CA ARG A 348 17.98 12.09 19.49
C ARG A 348 17.92 10.86 18.60
N ASP A 349 17.44 11.07 17.38
CA ASP A 349 17.13 9.98 16.50
C ASP A 349 16.99 10.43 15.04
N VAL A 350 17.48 9.62 14.11
CA VAL A 350 17.40 9.85 12.66
C VAL A 350 16.81 8.61 12.01
N GLN A 351 15.79 8.79 11.18
CA GLN A 351 15.08 7.71 10.52
C GLN A 351 14.80 8.03 9.06
N LEU A 352 14.85 6.98 8.23
CA LEU A 352 14.23 7.00 6.92
C LEU A 352 12.73 6.81 7.09
N PHE A 353 11.93 7.75 6.62
CA PHE A 353 10.48 7.72 6.69
C PHE A 353 9.88 7.54 5.29
N PRO A 354 9.05 6.52 5.04
CA PRO A 354 8.49 6.30 3.72
C PRO A 354 7.36 7.31 3.41
N THR A 355 7.42 7.97 2.24
CA THR A 355 6.30 8.76 1.68
C THR A 355 5.75 8.12 0.42
N ALA A 356 4.70 8.70 -0.15
CA ALA A 356 4.04 8.16 -1.34
C ALA A 356 4.98 8.11 -2.57
N ASP A 357 5.85 9.11 -2.72
CA ASP A 357 6.63 9.35 -3.93
C ASP A 357 8.16 9.23 -3.73
N SER A 358 8.69 9.56 -2.54
CA SER A 358 10.11 9.38 -2.19
C SER A 358 10.35 8.88 -0.76
N PRO A 359 11.53 8.32 -0.44
CA PRO A 359 11.90 8.16 0.95
C PRO A 359 12.22 9.55 1.52
N ALA A 360 11.57 9.93 2.62
CA ALA A 360 11.83 11.13 3.42
C ALA A 360 12.77 10.82 4.59
N ILE A 361 13.27 11.87 5.25
CA ILE A 361 14.06 11.77 6.49
C ILE A 361 13.29 12.41 7.63
N ALA A 362 13.22 11.70 8.74
CA ALA A 362 12.64 12.15 10.00
C ALA A 362 13.72 12.22 11.07
N ILE A 363 13.79 13.36 11.76
CA ILE A 363 14.81 13.61 12.77
C ILE A 363 14.13 14.08 14.05
N ALA A 364 14.30 13.32 15.13
CA ALA A 364 13.92 13.76 16.46
C ALA A 364 15.04 14.60 17.07
N LEU A 365 14.70 15.81 17.49
CA LEU A 365 15.62 16.82 17.97
C LEU A 365 15.22 17.28 19.37
N THR A 366 16.19 17.70 20.16
CA THR A 366 15.96 18.39 21.43
C THR A 366 16.72 19.71 21.43
N THR A 367 16.02 20.82 21.68
CA THR A 367 16.66 22.14 21.76
C THR A 367 17.45 22.30 23.06
N GLU A 368 18.23 23.38 23.14
CA GLU A 368 18.94 23.78 24.36
C GLU A 368 18.03 23.96 25.59
N LYS A 369 16.73 24.25 25.37
CA LYS A 369 15.73 24.42 26.43
C LYS A 369 14.99 23.13 26.77
N GLY A 370 15.40 21.99 26.18
CA GLY A 370 14.73 20.70 26.37
C GLY A 370 13.45 20.52 25.54
N GLU A 371 13.21 21.40 24.55
CA GLU A 371 12.01 21.31 23.70
C GLU A 371 12.17 20.15 22.70
N GLN A 372 11.19 19.24 22.67
CA GLN A 372 11.19 18.10 21.74
C GLN A 372 10.59 18.49 20.38
N LEU A 373 11.44 18.46 19.36
CA LEU A 373 11.10 18.78 17.98
C LEU A 373 11.20 17.53 17.10
N SER A 374 10.45 17.53 16.01
CA SER A 374 10.58 16.56 14.93
C SER A 374 10.69 17.32 13.62
N LEU A 375 11.84 17.18 12.96
CA LEU A 375 12.09 17.70 11.63
C LEU A 375 11.81 16.60 10.61
N PHE A 376 11.12 16.96 9.55
CA PHE A 376 10.78 16.11 8.42
C PHE A 376 11.32 16.76 7.15
N ALA A 377 11.97 15.99 6.29
CA ALA A 377 12.57 16.45 5.04
C ALA A 377 12.22 15.49 3.91
N ASP A 378 11.68 16.02 2.80
CA ASP A 378 11.39 15.28 1.57
C ASP A 378 11.79 16.11 0.34
N ARG A 379 11.69 15.55 -0.86
CA ARG A 379 11.90 16.28 -2.12
C ARG A 379 10.63 17.01 -2.55
N ALA A 380 10.79 18.27 -2.96
CA ALA A 380 9.69 19.08 -3.50
C ALA A 380 9.47 18.77 -5.00
N GLU A 381 8.22 18.60 -5.42
CA GLU A 381 7.87 18.41 -6.84
C GLU A 381 7.82 19.72 -7.63
N THR A 382 7.68 20.85 -6.95
CA THR A 382 7.66 22.19 -7.53
C THR A 382 8.30 23.16 -6.54
N PRO A 383 9.29 23.98 -6.93
CA PRO A 383 9.93 24.92 -6.00
C PRO A 383 8.98 26.06 -5.60
N ALA A 384 8.68 26.19 -4.32
CA ALA A 384 7.95 27.30 -3.70
C ALA A 384 8.86 28.14 -2.76
N GLU A 385 8.28 29.20 -2.18
CA GLU A 385 9.00 30.23 -1.44
C GLU A 385 9.76 29.72 -0.20
N GLY A 386 10.94 30.30 0.04
CA GLY A 386 11.90 29.92 1.08
C GLY A 386 11.53 30.25 2.53
N GLN A 387 10.37 30.88 2.76
CA GLN A 387 9.97 31.35 4.09
C GLN A 387 9.06 30.32 4.80
N PRO A 388 9.31 30.02 6.10
CA PRO A 388 8.42 29.18 6.90
C PRO A 388 6.99 29.72 6.99
N LEU A 389 6.03 28.84 6.69
CA LEU A 389 4.61 29.04 6.87
C LEU A 389 4.09 28.14 8.01
N ILE A 390 3.01 28.57 8.67
CA ILE A 390 2.34 27.77 9.71
C ILE A 390 1.09 27.10 9.16
N ALA A 391 0.95 25.83 9.49
CA ALA A 391 -0.28 25.07 9.35
C ALA A 391 -0.73 24.53 10.71
N GLU A 392 -1.97 24.82 11.10
CA GLU A 392 -2.62 24.17 12.25
C GLU A 392 -3.26 22.83 11.83
N ARG A 393 -3.04 21.79 12.63
CA ARG A 393 -3.62 20.46 12.44
C ARG A 393 -4.12 19.90 13.76
N ARG A 394 -4.94 18.83 13.68
CA ARG A 394 -5.48 18.14 14.86
C ARG A 394 -4.41 17.62 15.82
N ASP A 395 -3.21 17.32 15.31
CA ASP A 395 -2.11 16.71 16.05
C ASP A 395 -1.02 17.74 16.45
N GLY A 396 -1.26 19.04 16.23
CA GLY A 396 -0.37 20.14 16.63
C GLY A 396 -0.05 21.12 15.49
N THR A 397 0.75 22.13 15.81
CA THR A 397 1.24 23.13 14.86
C THR A 397 2.42 22.58 14.07
N VAL A 398 2.42 22.81 12.75
CA VAL A 398 3.51 22.46 11.85
C VAL A 398 4.01 23.73 11.16
N ALA A 399 5.31 24.01 11.28
CA ALA A 399 5.98 25.01 10.47
C ALA A 399 6.60 24.31 9.25
N TYR A 400 6.38 24.81 8.04
CA TYR A 400 6.90 24.17 6.83
C TYR A 400 7.43 25.22 5.84
N TRP A 401 8.45 24.84 5.08
CA TRP A 401 9.07 25.68 4.05
C TRP A 401 9.69 24.80 2.97
N GLU A 402 9.99 25.39 1.83
CA GLU A 402 10.74 24.73 0.76
C GLU A 402 12.08 25.43 0.57
N ALA A 403 13.12 24.69 0.20
CA ALA A 403 14.38 25.30 -0.22
C ALA A 403 15.03 24.49 -1.33
N GLY A 404 15.11 25.09 -2.52
CA GLY A 404 15.52 24.38 -3.72
C GLY A 404 14.57 23.22 -4.03
N ASP A 405 15.11 22.02 -4.19
CA ASP A 405 14.35 20.80 -4.49
C ASP A 405 13.89 20.06 -3.22
N MET A 406 13.90 20.71 -2.05
CA MET A 406 13.58 20.09 -0.75
C MET A 406 12.39 20.78 -0.10
N ALA A 407 11.53 19.98 0.54
CA ALA A 407 10.46 20.42 1.41
C ALA A 407 10.77 20.00 2.85
N TYR A 408 10.56 20.91 3.80
CA TYR A 408 10.82 20.69 5.21
C TYR A 408 9.59 21.00 6.06
N ALA A 409 9.42 20.23 7.13
CA ALA A 409 8.43 20.49 8.15
C ALA A 409 9.02 20.30 9.54
N LEU A 410 8.83 21.29 10.41
CA LEU A 410 9.23 21.27 11.81
C LEU A 410 7.96 21.23 12.68
N THR A 411 7.90 20.26 13.58
CA THR A 411 6.80 20.10 14.54
C THR A 411 7.33 20.02 15.95
N GLY A 412 6.57 20.47 16.94
CA GLY A 412 7.04 20.53 18.33
C GLY A 412 5.92 20.65 19.35
N LYS A 413 6.26 20.40 20.63
CA LYS A 413 5.43 20.80 21.78
C LYS A 413 5.76 22.26 22.17
N ALA A 414 5.88 23.14 21.18
CA ALA A 414 6.13 24.57 21.37
C ALA A 414 4.91 25.35 20.89
N ASP A 415 4.68 26.54 21.44
CA ASP A 415 3.67 27.47 20.94
C ASP A 415 4.02 27.96 19.53
N THR A 416 3.00 28.33 18.75
CA THR A 416 3.14 28.70 17.34
C THR A 416 4.24 29.76 17.07
N PRO A 417 4.34 30.87 17.84
CA PRO A 417 5.40 31.87 17.63
C PRO A 417 6.81 31.30 17.87
N ARG A 418 6.95 30.44 18.89
CA ARG A 418 8.22 29.79 19.20
C ARG A 418 8.61 28.77 18.13
N LEU A 419 7.65 27.98 17.63
CA LEU A 419 7.89 27.01 16.57
C LEU A 419 8.32 27.70 15.27
N MET A 420 7.70 28.85 14.94
CA MET A 420 8.10 29.65 13.78
C MET A 420 9.54 30.16 13.92
N ALA A 421 9.90 30.74 15.05
CA ALA A 421 11.26 31.21 15.31
C ALA A 421 12.30 30.08 15.27
N LEU A 422 11.91 28.85 15.66
CA LEU A 422 12.78 27.67 15.56
C LEU A 422 12.92 27.19 14.09
N ALA A 423 11.87 27.28 13.28
CA ALA A 423 11.91 26.96 11.86
C ALA A 423 12.78 27.97 11.08
N GLU A 424 12.64 29.27 11.36
CA GLU A 424 13.47 30.33 10.76
C GLU A 424 14.97 30.17 11.03
N ARG A 425 15.35 29.60 12.19
CA ARG A 425 16.77 29.34 12.52
C ARG A 425 17.42 28.28 11.63
N ILE A 426 16.64 27.40 11.02
CA ILE A 426 17.12 26.29 10.18
C ILE A 426 16.69 26.42 8.72
N ALA A 427 15.74 27.30 8.42
CA ALA A 427 15.45 27.72 7.07
C ALA A 427 16.65 28.50 6.49
N PRO A 428 16.97 28.32 5.20
CA PRO A 428 17.99 29.15 4.56
C PRO A 428 17.57 30.62 4.59
N ALA A 429 18.53 31.51 4.81
CA ALA A 429 18.30 32.95 4.67
C ALA A 429 17.87 33.25 3.22
N ALA A 430 16.81 34.06 3.07
CA ALA A 430 16.29 34.49 1.78
C ALA A 430 17.31 35.29 0.96
#